data_AF-A0A3B9WP70-F1
#
_entry.id   AF-A0A3B9WP70-F1
#
_cell.length_a   1.000
_cell.length_b   1.000
_cell.length_c   1.000
_cell.angle_alpha   90.00
_cell.angle_beta   90.00
_cell.angle_gamma   90.00
#
_symmetry.space_group_name_H-M   'P 1'
#
loop_
_entity.id
_entity.type
_entity.pdbx_description
1 polymer ?
#
loop_
_entity_poly.entity_id
_entity_poly.type
_entity_poly.pdbx_seq_one_letter_code
_entity_poly.pdbx_strand_id
1 'polypeptide(L)' 'MKIGVQLWPQATSITELRKAWKTADAMGVDSIWTWDHFHPLSGDPDATHFECYSLLAV' A
#
# COMPACT_ATOMS: atom_id res chain seq x y z
N MET A 1 -21.96 -8.42 -2.52
CA MET A 1 -21.18 -7.31 -1.92
C MET A 1 -19.74 -7.52 -2.32
N LYS A 2 -19.03 -6.48 -2.78
CA LYS A 2 -17.59 -6.55 -3.09
C LYS A 2 -16.79 -5.89 -1.97
N ILE A 3 -15.65 -6.45 -1.62
CA ILE A 3 -14.76 -5.98 -0.55
C ILE A 3 -13.40 -5.64 -1.14
N GLY A 4 -12.89 -4.44 -0.84
CA GLY A 4 -11.54 -4.03 -1.22
C GLY A 4 -10.74 -3.57 -0.01
N VAL A 5 -9.41 -3.55 -0.16
CA VAL A 5 -8.48 -3.01 0.84
C VAL A 5 -7.63 -1.91 0.22
N GLN A 6 -7.35 -0.87 1.00
CA GLN A 6 -6.38 0.16 0.64
C GLN A 6 -5.21 0.07 1.61
N LEU A 7 -4.00 -0.15 1.08
CA LEU A 7 -2.78 -0.16 1.88
C LEU A 7 -1.97 1.11 1.59
N TRP A 8 -1.53 1.77 2.65
CA TRP A 8 -0.84 3.05 2.51
C TRP A 8 0.66 2.81 2.29
N PRO A 9 1.26 3.40 1.24
CA PRO A 9 2.69 3.24 0.97
C PRO A 9 3.54 4.19 1.82
N GLN A 10 3.27 4.28 3.12
CA GLN A 10 4.02 5.10 4.07
C GLN A 10 4.34 4.32 5.35
N ALA A 11 5.41 4.72 6.05
CA ALA A 11 5.88 4.11 7.30
C ALA A 11 6.03 2.57 7.20
N THR A 12 6.53 2.10 6.04
CA THR A 12 6.64 0.69 5.70
C THR A 12 7.82 0.44 4.75
N SER A 13 8.04 -0.82 4.36
CA SER A 13 8.99 -1.21 3.31
C SER A 13 8.28 -1.86 2.13
N ILE A 14 8.91 -1.87 0.96
CA ILE A 14 8.36 -2.57 -0.22
C ILE A 14 8.15 -4.06 0.07
N THR A 15 9.06 -4.70 0.81
CA THR A 15 8.92 -6.11 1.19
C THR A 15 7.64 -6.37 2.01
N GLU A 16 7.37 -5.52 3.00
CA GLU A 16 6.16 -5.64 3.83
C GLU A 16 4.89 -5.31 3.04
N LEU A 17 4.92 -4.28 2.17
CA LEU A 17 3.81 -3.98 1.26
C LEU A 17 3.48 -5.18 0.36
N ARG A 18 4.49 -5.78 -0.29
CA ARG A 18 4.31 -6.94 -1.17
C ARG A 18 3.76 -8.14 -0.42
N LYS A 19 4.23 -8.37 0.80
CA LYS A 19 3.70 -9.42 1.67
C LYS A 19 2.24 -9.16 2.00
N ALA A 20 1.88 -7.95 2.41
CA ALA A 20 0.51 -7.58 2.76
C ALA A 20 -0.44 -7.67 1.55
N TRP A 21 -0.03 -7.23 0.35
CA TRP A 21 -0.82 -7.39 -0.87
C TRP A 21 -1.08 -8.86 -1.20
N LYS A 22 -0.04 -9.71 -1.16
CA LYS A 22 -0.20 -11.15 -1.39
C LYS A 22 -1.09 -11.81 -0.34
N THR A 23 -1.02 -11.38 0.91
CA THR A 23 -1.93 -11.85 1.96
C THR A 23 -3.37 -11.43 1.69
N ALA A 24 -3.61 -10.16 1.33
CA ALA A 24 -4.95 -9.69 1.00
C ALA A 24 -5.55 -10.41 -0.22
N ASP A 25 -4.75 -10.61 -1.27
CA ASP A 25 -5.13 -11.38 -2.45
C ASP A 25 -5.51 -12.83 -2.10
N ALA A 26 -4.69 -13.50 -1.29
CA ALA A 26 -4.97 -14.86 -0.81
C ALA A 26 -6.22 -14.97 0.08
N MET A 27 -6.64 -13.87 0.72
CA MET A 27 -7.88 -13.79 1.49
C MET A 27 -9.13 -13.60 0.61
N GLY A 28 -8.96 -13.38 -0.70
CA GLY A 28 -10.07 -13.30 -1.66
C GLY A 28 -10.76 -11.94 -1.71
N VAL A 29 -10.05 -10.84 -1.45
CA VAL A 29 -10.59 -9.48 -1.66
C VAL A 29 -10.83 -9.21 -3.14
N ASP A 30 -11.87 -8.48 -3.49
CA ASP A 30 -12.21 -8.15 -4.88
C ASP A 30 -11.27 -7.10 -5.49
N SER A 31 -10.58 -6.31 -4.67
CA SER A 31 -9.65 -5.28 -5.14
C SER A 31 -8.65 -4.85 -4.08
N ILE A 32 -7.45 -4.46 -4.53
CA ILE A 32 -6.38 -3.90 -3.70
C ILE A 32 -6.02 -2.54 -4.29
N TRP A 33 -5.95 -1.53 -3.44
CA TRP A 33 -5.66 -0.15 -3.80
C TRP A 33 -4.41 0.33 -3.06
N THR A 34 -3.64 1.16 -3.75
CA THR A 34 -2.63 2.02 -3.14
C THR A 34 -3.17 3.46 -3.09
N TRP A 35 -2.37 4.41 -2.63
CA TRP A 35 -2.66 5.83 -2.57
C TRP A 35 -1.39 6.62 -2.87
N ASP A 36 -1.52 7.90 -3.19
CA ASP A 36 -0.42 8.76 -3.59
C ASP A 36 -0.45 10.10 -2.86
N HIS A 37 0.69 10.46 -2.29
CA HIS A 37 1.00 11.79 -1.80
C HIS A 37 2.50 12.09 -2.00
N PHE A 38 2.90 13.36 -1.85
CA PHE A 38 4.31 13.70 -1.95
C PHE A 38 5.11 13.43 -0.67
N HIS A 39 4.42 13.26 0.47
CA HIS A 39 5.01 13.06 1.78
C HIS A 39 4.04 12.30 2.70
N PRO A 40 4.50 11.71 3.82
CA PRO A 40 3.62 11.08 4.81
C PRO A 40 2.53 12.05 5.28
N LEU A 41 1.29 11.56 5.37
CA LEU A 41 0.14 12.36 5.84
C LEU A 41 -0.28 12.06 7.28
N SER A 42 0.37 11.09 7.92
CA SER A 42 0.12 10.74 9.31
C SER A 42 1.37 10.14 9.94
N GLY A 43 1.51 10.31 11.26
CA GLY A 43 2.66 9.80 12.00
C GLY A 43 3.91 10.66 11.82
N ASP A 44 5.07 10.00 11.71
CA ASP A 44 6.36 10.65 11.52
C ASP A 44 6.46 11.27 10.11
N PRO A 45 6.67 12.60 9.99
CA PRO A 45 6.76 13.28 8.70
C PRO A 45 7.97 12.85 7.86
N ASP A 46 9.00 12.27 8.49
CA ASP A 46 10.22 11.79 7.83
C ASP A 46 10.18 10.26 7.57
N ALA A 47 9.04 9.61 7.83
CA ALA A 47 8.87 8.19 7.57
C ALA A 47 9.03 7.86 6.09
N THR A 48 9.39 6.61 5.80
CA THR A 48 9.46 6.09 4.44
C THR A 48 8.14 6.31 3.71
N HIS A 49 8.22 6.74 2.45
CA HIS A 49 7.08 6.94 1.58
C HIS A 49 7.43 6.52 0.16
N PHE A 50 6.48 5.95 -0.58
CA PHE A 50 6.70 5.48 -1.94
C PHE A 50 5.64 6.03 -2.89
N GLU A 51 6.10 6.50 -4.04
CA GLU A 51 5.26 7.01 -5.13
C GLU A 51 4.37 5.89 -5.71
N CYS A 52 3.09 6.19 -5.92
CA CYS A 52 2.09 5.15 -6.16
C CYS A 52 2.22 4.44 -7.50
N TYR A 53 2.57 5.14 -8.57
CA TYR A 53 2.52 4.61 -9.93
C TYR A 53 3.63 3.59 -10.14
N SER A 54 4.82 3.90 -9.61
CA SER A 54 5.97 2.99 -9.60
C SER A 54 5.69 1.70 -8.84
N LEU A 55 4.88 1.75 -7.77
CA LEU A 55 4.49 0.57 -7.01
C LEU A 55 3.56 -0.39 -7.78
N LEU A 56 2.82 0.09 -8.77
CA LEU A 56 1.96 -0.76 -9.61
C LEU A 56 2.74 -1.65 -10.57
N ALA A 57 4.02 -1.34 -10.81
CA ALA A 57 4.86 -2.09 -11.74
C ALA A 57 5.52 -3.34 -11.13
N VAL A 58 5.41 -3.55 -9.80
CA VAL A 58 6.22 -4.53 -9.05
C VAL A 58 5.43 -5.60 -8.35
#